data_AF-A0A946UBH3-F1
#
_entry.id   AF-A0A946UBH3-F1
#
_cell.length_a   1.000
_cell.length_b   1.000
_cell.length_c   1.000
_cell.angle_alpha   90.00
_cell.angle_beta   90.00
_cell.angle_gamma   90.00
#
_symmetry.space_group_name_H-M   'P 1'
#
loop_
_entity.id
_entity.type
_entity.pdbx_description
1 polymer ?
#
loop_
_entity_poly.entity_id
_entity_poly.type
_entity_poly.pdbx_seq_one_letter_code
_entity_poly.pdbx_strand_id
1 'polypeptide(L)'
;DTDLVIIPSVREVQLSSPSESYLNVYEVWIKYSLDIETADGVPIDSWFLPAYGKTPHSYLLSRSKAIQEASVVALRDAGAKLMLDFFRIPAIYGWMQQREVEGAGP
;
A
#
# COMPACT_ATOMS: atom_id res chain seq x y z
N ASP A 1 21.50 9.15 -6.48
CA ASP A 1 21.47 7.77 -6.98
C ASP A 1 20.17 7.13 -6.54
N THR A 2 19.64 6.15 -7.28
CA THR A 2 18.49 5.37 -6.83
C THR A 2 19.03 4.10 -6.21
N ASP A 3 18.68 3.83 -4.96
CA ASP A 3 19.19 2.65 -4.26
C ASP A 3 18.23 1.45 -4.30
N LEU A 4 16.93 1.70 -4.50
CA LEU A 4 15.87 0.71 -4.38
C LEU A 4 14.66 1.10 -5.26
N VAL A 5 14.01 0.10 -5.84
CA VAL A 5 12.81 0.22 -6.68
C VAL A 5 11.67 -0.57 -6.04
N ILE A 6 10.47 0.03 -6.02
CA ILE A 6 9.24 -0.60 -5.52
C ILE A 6 8.26 -0.72 -6.68
N ILE A 7 7.83 -1.94 -6.98
CA ILE A 7 6.92 -2.27 -8.08
C ILE A 7 5.58 -2.74 -7.49
N PRO A 8 4.54 -1.87 -7.44
CA PRO A 8 3.24 -2.25 -6.93
C PRO A 8 2.42 -3.04 -7.97
N SER A 9 1.80 -4.13 -7.54
CA SER A 9 0.78 -4.84 -8.30
C SER A 9 -0.49 -5.08 -7.47
N VAL A 10 -1.66 -4.89 -8.08
CA VAL A 10 -2.94 -5.19 -7.45
C VAL A 10 -3.17 -6.70 -7.51
N ARG A 11 -3.33 -7.33 -6.35
CA ARG A 11 -3.66 -8.76 -6.23
C ARG A 11 -5.15 -8.99 -6.10
N GLU A 12 -5.85 -8.13 -5.38
CA GLU A 12 -7.28 -8.27 -5.12
C GLU A 12 -7.92 -6.91 -4.88
N VAL A 13 -9.17 -6.76 -5.32
CA VAL A 13 -10.04 -5.63 -5.00
C VAL A 13 -11.37 -6.18 -4.52
N GLN A 14 -11.83 -5.70 -3.37
CA GLN A 14 -13.18 -5.99 -2.85
C GLN A 14 -13.94 -4.69 -2.65
N LEU A 15 -15.25 -4.75 -2.92
CA LEU A 15 -16.19 -3.64 -2.78
C LEU A 15 -17.33 -4.09 -1.88
N SER A 16 -17.71 -3.25 -0.93
CA SER A 16 -18.93 -3.42 -0.13
C SER A 16 -19.81 -2.19 -0.31
N SER A 17 -21.09 -2.42 -0.58
CA SER A 17 -22.08 -1.35 -0.69
C SER A 17 -22.94 -1.25 0.58
N PRO A 18 -23.60 -0.09 0.80
CA PRO A 18 -24.51 0.08 1.94
C PRO A 18 -25.64 -0.95 2.01
N SER A 19 -26.07 -1.50 0.86
CA SER A 19 -27.10 -2.55 0.83
C SER A 19 -26.59 -3.92 1.29
N GLU A 20 -25.28 -4.11 1.39
CA GLU A 20 -24.62 -5.38 1.73
C GLU A 20 -23.99 -5.34 3.14
N SER A 21 -23.92 -4.17 3.78
CA SER A 21 -23.35 -3.99 5.11
C SER A 21 -24.31 -3.25 6.05
N TYR A 22 -24.09 -3.34 7.36
CA TYR A 22 -24.82 -2.55 8.36
C TYR A 22 -24.37 -1.09 8.42
N LEU A 23 -23.42 -0.69 7.57
CA LEU A 23 -22.85 0.65 7.52
C LEU A 23 -23.39 1.39 6.30
N ASN A 24 -23.85 2.63 6.47
CA ASN A 24 -24.33 3.48 5.37
C ASN A 24 -23.17 4.08 4.53
N VAL A 25 -22.15 3.29 4.21
CA VAL A 25 -20.96 3.73 3.46
C VAL A 25 -20.59 2.74 2.38
N TYR A 26 -19.91 3.22 1.34
CA TYR A 26 -19.20 2.33 0.43
C TYR A 26 -17.81 2.10 0.98
N GLU A 27 -17.34 0.87 0.84
CA GLU A 27 -16.02 0.44 1.29
C GLU A 27 -15.27 -0.22 0.14
N VAL A 28 -13.96 0.03 0.10
CA VAL A 28 -13.02 -0.50 -0.88
C VAL A 28 -11.84 -1.09 -0.12
N TRP A 29 -11.53 -2.34 -0.40
CA TRP A 29 -10.31 -2.99 0.02
C TRP A 29 -9.46 -3.28 -1.21
N ILE A 30 -8.18 -2.94 -1.14
CA ILE A 30 -7.21 -3.27 -2.17
C ILE A 30 -6.06 -4.01 -1.52
N LYS A 31 -5.73 -5.19 -2.03
CA LYS A 31 -4.53 -5.93 -1.62
C LYS A 31 -3.45 -5.72 -2.66
N TYR A 32 -2.40 -5.02 -2.29
CA TYR A 32 -1.20 -4.88 -3.12
C TYR A 32 -0.17 -5.95 -2.78
N SER A 33 0.65 -6.28 -3.77
CA SER A 33 1.95 -6.91 -3.63
C SER A 33 2.98 -5.89 -4.10
N LEU A 34 3.89 -5.53 -3.21
CA LEU A 34 4.97 -4.60 -3.50
C LEU A 34 6.24 -5.43 -3.68
N ASP A 35 6.63 -5.65 -4.93
CA ASP A 35 7.91 -6.27 -5.22
C ASP A 35 9.00 -5.22 -5.03
N ILE A 36 9.99 -5.52 -4.20
CA ILE A 36 11.04 -4.60 -3.79
C ILE A 36 12.37 -5.15 -4.27
N GLU A 37 13.11 -4.35 -5.02
CA GLU A 37 14.38 -4.74 -5.64
C GLU A 37 15.43 -3.63 -5.53
N THR A 38 16.71 -3.99 -5.62
CA THR A 38 17.79 -3.00 -5.77
C THR A 38 17.66 -2.28 -7.11
N ALA A 39 18.37 -1.17 -7.30
CA ALA A 39 18.39 -0.47 -8.59
C ALA A 39 18.93 -1.31 -9.77
N ASP A 40 19.71 -2.35 -9.49
CA ASP A 40 20.20 -3.31 -10.47
C ASP A 40 19.19 -4.46 -10.74
N GLY A 41 18.00 -4.41 -10.13
CA GLY A 41 16.95 -5.42 -10.29
C GLY A 41 17.13 -6.69 -9.46
N VAL A 42 17.97 -6.64 -8.41
CA VAL A 42 18.12 -7.79 -7.49
C VAL A 42 16.94 -7.79 -6.51
N PRO A 43 16.12 -8.85 -6.45
CA PRO A 43 14.98 -8.90 -5.54
C PRO A 43 15.41 -8.89 -4.07
N ILE A 44 14.72 -8.11 -3.24
CA ILE A 44 14.93 -8.04 -1.79
C ILE A 44 13.76 -8.71 -1.06
N ASP A 45 12.53 -8.33 -1.38
CA ASP A 45 11.31 -8.89 -0.75
C ASP A 45 10.06 -8.65 -1.62
N SER A 46 8.97 -9.35 -1.31
CA SER A 46 7.62 -9.06 -1.84
C SER A 46 6.66 -8.84 -0.67
N TRP A 47 6.28 -7.59 -0.45
CA TRP A 47 5.49 -7.19 0.72
C TRP A 47 4.00 -7.08 0.39
N PHE A 48 3.17 -7.78 1.17
CA PHE A 48 1.72 -7.64 1.09
C PHE A 48 1.23 -6.39 1.82
N LEU A 49 0.62 -5.48 1.08
CA LEU A 49 0.10 -4.21 1.60
C LEU A 49 -1.43 -4.16 1.44
N PRO A 50 -2.20 -4.46 2.51
CA PRO A 50 -3.64 -4.27 2.50
C PRO A 50 -3.98 -2.80 2.71
N ALA A 51 -4.88 -2.27 1.88
CA ALA A 51 -5.34 -0.90 1.90
C ALA A 51 -6.86 -0.85 2.01
N TYR A 52 -7.38 0.03 2.86
CA TYR A 52 -8.82 0.16 3.12
C TYR A 52 -9.26 1.61 3.04
N GLY A 53 -10.42 1.82 2.42
CA GLY A 53 -11.07 3.11 2.39
C GLY A 53 -12.58 3.02 2.44
N LYS A 54 -13.19 4.04 3.03
CA LYS A 54 -14.65 4.19 3.10
C LYS A 54 -15.06 5.60 2.71
N THR A 55 -16.28 5.76 2.22
CA THR A 55 -16.82 7.10 1.93
C THR A 55 -16.91 7.93 3.21
N PRO A 56 -16.49 9.21 3.20
CA PRO A 56 -16.52 10.07 4.39
C PRO A 56 -17.95 10.47 4.81
N HIS A 57 -18.90 10.53 3.87
CA HIS A 57 -20.31 10.86 4.13
C HIS A 57 -21.24 9.88 3.41
N SER A 58 -22.39 9.59 4.01
CA SER A 58 -23.34 8.57 3.57
C SER A 58 -24.39 9.02 2.54
N TYR A 59 -24.31 10.26 2.00
CA TYR A 59 -25.40 10.85 1.21
C TYR A 59 -24.99 11.47 -0.14
N LEU A 60 -25.90 11.33 -1.13
CA LEU A 60 -26.01 12.02 -2.43
C LEU A 60 -24.86 11.89 -3.44
N LEU A 61 -24.00 10.88 -3.33
CA LEU A 61 -23.08 10.53 -4.41
C LEU A 61 -23.70 9.45 -5.30
N SER A 62 -23.48 9.55 -6.61
CA SER A 62 -23.70 8.40 -7.49
C SER A 62 -22.81 7.25 -7.01
N ARG A 63 -23.24 5.99 -7.25
CA ARG A 63 -22.47 4.79 -6.87
C ARG A 63 -21.01 4.88 -7.34
N SER A 64 -20.77 5.29 -8.58
CA SER A 64 -19.43 5.43 -9.14
C SER A 64 -18.58 6.47 -8.40
N LYS A 65 -19.17 7.62 -8.04
CA LYS A 65 -18.46 8.66 -7.28
C LYS A 65 -18.16 8.21 -5.85
N ALA A 66 -19.07 7.48 -5.22
CA ALA A 66 -18.87 6.92 -3.90
C ALA A 66 -17.72 5.89 -3.87
N ILE A 67 -17.67 4.98 -4.86
CA ILE A 67 -16.56 4.02 -5.00
C ILE A 67 -15.24 4.76 -5.23
N GLN A 68 -15.21 5.77 -6.11
CA GLN A 68 -14.01 6.56 -6.37
C GLN A 68 -13.46 7.24 -5.11
N GLU A 69 -14.33 7.87 -4.31
CA GLU A 69 -13.95 8.50 -3.04
C GLU A 69 -13.35 7.47 -2.06
N ALA A 70 -14.02 6.33 -1.88
CA ALA A 70 -13.51 5.25 -1.03
C ALA A 70 -12.17 4.69 -1.55
N SER A 71 -11.98 4.57 -2.88
CA SER A 71 -10.70 4.17 -3.48
C SER A 71 -9.59 5.19 -3.22
N VAL A 72 -9.86 6.50 -3.29
CA VAL A 72 -8.88 7.53 -2.94
C VAL A 72 -8.48 7.44 -1.48
N VAL A 73 -9.43 7.16 -0.58
CA VAL A 73 -9.13 6.92 0.85
C VAL A 73 -8.27 5.67 1.02
N ALA A 74 -8.57 4.56 0.32
CA ALA A 74 -7.77 3.36 0.35
C ALA A 74 -6.33 3.60 -0.14
N LEU A 75 -6.15 4.36 -1.22
CA LEU A 75 -4.81 4.75 -1.71
C LEU A 75 -4.04 5.60 -0.69
N ARG A 76 -4.72 6.49 0.04
CA ARG A 76 -4.09 7.27 1.12
C ARG A 76 -3.64 6.38 2.28
N ASP A 77 -4.47 5.42 2.68
CA ASP A 77 -4.14 4.43 3.70
C ASP A 77 -2.93 3.57 3.27
N ALA A 78 -2.87 3.13 2.00
CA ALA A 78 -1.71 2.45 1.43
C ALA A 78 -0.43 3.30 1.54
N GLY A 79 -0.50 4.57 1.17
CA GLY A 79 0.62 5.51 1.28
C GLY A 79 1.08 5.73 2.72
N ALA A 80 0.15 5.85 3.67
CA ALA A 80 0.48 6.00 5.09
C ALA A 80 1.22 4.76 5.62
N LYS A 81 0.69 3.56 5.35
CA LYS A 81 1.34 2.28 5.72
C LYS A 81 2.71 2.12 5.08
N LEU A 82 2.86 2.47 3.80
CA LEU A 82 4.17 2.45 3.14
C LEU A 82 5.17 3.35 3.89
N MET A 83 4.80 4.60 4.21
CA MET A 83 5.70 5.53 4.90
C MET A 83 6.03 5.12 6.34
N LEU A 84 5.10 4.47 7.03
CA LEU A 84 5.26 4.10 8.45
C LEU A 84 5.91 2.73 8.65
N ASP A 85 5.66 1.78 7.75
CA ASP A 85 6.00 0.37 7.94
C ASP A 85 7.13 -0.13 7.03
N PHE A 86 7.45 0.58 5.94
CA PHE A 86 8.47 0.11 4.97
C PHE A 86 9.81 -0.23 5.62
N PHE A 87 10.33 0.66 6.49
CA PHE A 87 11.60 0.44 7.19
C PHE A 87 11.52 -0.60 8.31
N ARG A 88 10.32 -1.07 8.65
CA ARG A 88 10.07 -2.11 9.64
C ARG A 88 10.06 -3.50 9.02
N ILE A 89 10.07 -3.61 7.69
CA ILE A 89 10.16 -4.88 6.97
C ILE A 89 11.54 -5.48 7.26
N PRO A 90 11.65 -6.69 7.85
CA PRO A 90 12.94 -7.24 8.27
C PRO A 90 13.97 -7.34 7.14
N ALA A 91 13.54 -7.70 5.93
CA ALA A 91 14.41 -7.78 4.76
C ALA A 91 14.98 -6.41 4.37
N ILE A 92 14.14 -5.37 4.37
CA ILE A 92 14.56 -3.99 4.08
C ILE A 92 15.49 -3.45 5.16
N TYR A 93 15.14 -3.66 6.43
CA TYR A 93 15.98 -3.25 7.55
C TYR A 93 17.37 -3.91 7.47
N GLY A 94 17.42 -5.22 7.23
CA GLY A 94 18.67 -5.96 7.10
C GLY A 94 19.51 -5.49 5.91
N TRP A 95 18.87 -5.23 4.77
CA TRP A 95 19.54 -4.70 3.59
C TRP A 95 20.14 -3.31 3.83
N MET A 96 19.43 -2.41 4.52
CA MET A 96 19.96 -1.08 4.85
C MET A 96 21.18 -1.14 5.77
N GLN A 97 21.15 -2.02 6.77
CA GLN A 97 22.27 -2.20 7.71
C GLN A 97 23.54 -2.69 7.01
N GLN A 98 23.41 -3.60 6.03
CA GLN A 98 24.56 -4.07 5.25
C GLN A 98 25.22 -2.93 4.46
N ARG A 99 24.43 -2.06 3.83
CA ARG A 99 24.95 -0.93 3.06
C ARG A 99 25.58 0.16 3.92
N GLU A 100 25.06 0.39 5.14
CA GLU A 100 25.69 1.31 6.10
C GLU A 100 27.09 0.82 6.49
N VAL A 101 27.26 -0.49 6.72
CA VAL A 101 28.57 -1.09 7.03
C VAL A 101 29.52 -1.03 5.84
N GLU A 102 29.05 -1.28 4.62
CA GLU A 102 29.85 -1.20 3.38
C GLU A 102 30.30 0.24 3.07
N GLY A 103 29.43 1.22 3.29
CA GLY A 103 29.73 2.64 3.13
C GLY A 103 30.64 3.21 4.23
N ALA A 104 30.70 2.55 5.38
CA ALA A 104 31.53 2.92 6.53
C ALA A 104 32.89 2.18 6.58
N GLY A 105 33.35 1.63 5.44
CA GLY A 105 34.68 1.01 5.32
C GLY A 105 35.82 1.93 5.81
N PRO A 106 36.92 1.34 6.34
CA PRO A 106 37.87 1.96 7.27
C PRO A 106 38.59 3.22 6.79
#